data_AF-A0A2V8SC23-F1
#
_entry.id   AF-A0A2V8SC23-F1
#
_cell.length_a   1.000
_cell.length_b   1.000
_cell.length_c   1.000
_cell.angle_alpha   90.00
_cell.angle_beta   90.00
_cell.angle_gamma   90.00
#
_symmetry.space_group_name_H-M   'P 1'
#
loop_
_entity.id
_entity.type
_entity.pdbx_description
1 polymer ?
#
loop_
_entity_poly.entity_id
_entity_poly.type
_entity_poly.pdbx_seq_one_letter_code
_entity_poly.pdbx_strand_id
1 'polypeptide(L)'
;MNILVYLAVFLFFIVLFVVGVYNSGDVKVNLVLWEVGQAPMGLVIATAAIFGVAFACAVGIIDGIKMRIANRVLRKQVRRLEEDVDTLRLRLARHEPSPEPAAAHEGAAWSEPPVP
;
A
#
# COMPACT_ATOMS: atom_id res chain seq x y z
N MET A 1 -8.70 -3.76 9.36
CA MET A 1 -8.03 -4.94 9.95
C MET A 1 -8.83 -6.15 9.51
N ASN A 2 -8.21 -7.07 8.76
CA ASN A 2 -8.95 -8.07 7.97
C ASN A 2 -9.47 -9.18 8.89
N ILE A 3 -10.76 -9.14 9.25
CA ILE A 3 -11.43 -10.11 10.14
C ILE A 3 -11.19 -11.57 9.73
N LEU A 4 -11.08 -11.82 8.42
CA LEU A 4 -10.82 -13.13 7.83
C LEU A 4 -9.42 -13.67 8.18
N VAL A 5 -8.43 -12.79 8.31
CA VAL A 5 -7.07 -13.17 8.74
C VAL A 5 -7.08 -13.60 10.19
N TYR A 6 -7.78 -12.87 11.06
CA TYR A 6 -7.91 -13.26 12.48
C TYR A 6 -8.64 -14.58 12.65
N LEU A 7 -9.72 -14.79 11.88
CA LEU A 7 -10.46 -16.04 11.88
C LEU A 7 -9.58 -17.22 11.43
N ALA A 8 -8.79 -17.03 10.36
CA ALA A 8 -7.91 -18.06 9.84
C ALA A 8 -6.79 -18.43 10.85
N VAL A 9 -6.17 -17.43 11.49
CA VAL A 9 -5.16 -17.66 12.53
C VAL A 9 -5.77 -18.38 13.73
N PHE A 10 -6.95 -17.97 14.18
CA PHE A 10 -7.66 -18.62 15.27
C PHE A 10 -7.98 -20.08 14.96
N LEU A 11 -8.51 -20.36 13.76
CA LEU A 11 -8.80 -21.72 13.31
C LEU A 11 -7.54 -22.58 13.23
N PHE A 12 -6.42 -22.01 12.74
CA PHE A 12 -5.15 -22.71 12.67
C PHE A 12 -4.65 -23.15 14.05
N PHE A 13 -4.73 -22.28 15.07
CA PHE A 13 -4.38 -22.63 16.44
C PHE A 13 -5.31 -23.71 17.03
N ILE A 14 -6.61 -23.65 16.74
CA ILE A 14 -7.55 -24.70 17.16
C ILE A 14 -7.16 -26.06 16.55
N VAL A 15 -6.86 -26.10 15.25
CA VAL A 15 -6.47 -27.35 14.58
C VAL A 15 -5.17 -27.89 15.18
N LEU A 16 -4.16 -27.04 15.41
CA LEU A 16 -2.92 -27.47 16.07
C LEU A 16 -3.17 -27.99 17.48
N PHE A 17 -4.05 -27.35 18.25
CA PHE A 17 -4.40 -27.80 19.59
C PHE A 17 -5.12 -29.15 19.57
N VAL A 18 -6.12 -29.30 18.70
CA VAL A 18 -6.85 -30.57 18.54
C VAL A 18 -5.90 -31.68 18.12
N VAL A 19 -5.08 -31.46 17.09
CA VAL A 19 -4.13 -32.46 16.61
C VAL A 19 -3.07 -32.78 17.66
N GLY A 20 -2.55 -31.78 18.38
CA GLY A 20 -1.54 -31.97 19.44
C GLY A 20 -2.06 -32.71 20.67
N VAL A 21 -3.31 -32.45 21.09
CA VAL A 21 -3.92 -33.10 22.26
C VAL A 21 -4.45 -34.49 21.91
N TYR A 22 -5.17 -34.64 20.79
CA TYR A 22 -5.74 -35.94 20.40
C TYR A 22 -4.70 -36.91 19.85
N ASN A 23 -3.59 -36.41 19.34
CA ASN A 23 -2.49 -37.23 18.86
C ASN A 23 -1.32 -37.17 19.85
N SER A 24 -1.56 -37.58 21.09
CA SER A 24 -0.52 -37.64 22.14
C SER A 24 0.33 -38.92 22.07
N GLY A 25 0.18 -39.73 21.03
CA GLY A 25 0.95 -40.96 20.88
C GLY A 25 2.44 -40.67 20.68
N ASP A 26 3.29 -41.54 21.22
CA ASP A 26 4.72 -41.49 20.94
C ASP A 26 4.98 -41.93 19.50
N VAL A 27 5.67 -41.08 18.74
CA VAL A 27 5.97 -41.33 17.33
C VAL A 27 7.47 -41.43 17.17
N LYS A 28 7.91 -42.40 16.37
CA LYS A 28 9.31 -42.45 15.94
C LYS A 28 9.53 -41.38 14.87
N VAL A 29 10.37 -40.39 15.17
CA VAL A 29 10.68 -39.32 14.24
C VAL A 29 11.97 -39.67 13.50
N ASN A 30 11.82 -40.30 12.32
CA ASN A 30 12.94 -40.48 11.41
C ASN A 30 13.14 -39.22 10.58
N LEU A 31 14.14 -38.42 10.94
CA LEU A 31 14.64 -37.38 10.06
C LEU A 31 15.52 -38.03 8.99
N VAL A 32 15.57 -37.42 7.80
CA VAL A 32 16.23 -37.92 6.58
C VAL A 32 17.66 -38.44 6.80
N LEU A 33 18.37 -37.97 7.82
CA LEU A 33 19.73 -38.38 8.18
C LEU A 33 19.93 -38.76 9.67
N TRP A 34 18.87 -38.78 10.49
CA TRP A 34 19.00 -39.03 11.94
C TRP A 34 17.72 -39.63 12.52
N GLU A 35 17.82 -40.81 13.16
CA GLU A 35 16.74 -41.35 13.99
C GLU A 35 16.75 -40.62 15.34
N VAL A 36 15.88 -39.63 15.49
CA VAL A 36 15.58 -39.09 16.82
C VAL A 36 14.60 -40.09 17.42
N GLY A 37 14.89 -40.57 18.63
CA GLY A 37 14.12 -41.64 19.30
C GLY A 37 12.61 -41.33 19.44
N GLN A 38 11.89 -42.13 20.24
CA GLN A 38 10.48 -41.85 20.51
C GLN A 38 10.31 -40.43 21.03
N ALA A 39 9.68 -39.58 20.24
CA ALA A 39 9.38 -38.21 20.59
C ALA A 39 7.86 -38.05 20.65
N PRO A 40 7.35 -37.30 21.63
CA PRO A 40 5.93 -37.04 21.71
C PRO A 40 5.51 -36.23 20.49
N MET A 41 4.48 -36.68 19.78
CA MET A 41 3.92 -36.00 18.60
C MET A 41 3.64 -34.51 18.86
N GLY A 42 3.20 -34.15 20.07
CA GLY A 42 3.00 -32.77 20.48
C GLY A 42 4.25 -31.88 20.38
N LEU A 43 5.45 -32.41 20.65
CA LEU A 43 6.71 -31.67 20.52
C LEU A 43 7.05 -31.39 19.05
N VAL A 44 6.79 -32.35 18.17
CA VAL A 44 6.99 -32.19 16.73
C VAL A 44 6.04 -31.13 16.17
N ILE A 45 4.77 -31.19 16.57
CA ILE A 45 3.76 -30.20 16.18
C ILE A 45 4.14 -28.81 16.71
N ALA A 46 4.59 -28.70 17.96
CA ALA A 46 5.01 -27.43 18.55
C ALA A 46 6.20 -26.81 17.80
N THR A 47 7.24 -27.60 17.51
CA THR A 47 8.42 -27.09 16.78
C THR A 47 8.08 -26.70 15.34
N ALA A 48 7.25 -27.48 14.65
CA ALA A 48 6.75 -27.14 13.32
C ALA A 48 5.91 -25.85 13.34
N ALA A 49 5.02 -25.68 14.32
CA ALA A 49 4.22 -24.47 14.48
C ALA A 49 5.10 -23.23 14.73
N ILE A 50 6.10 -23.33 15.61
CA ILE A 50 7.06 -22.25 15.88
C ILE A 50 7.81 -21.86 14.60
N PHE A 51 8.30 -22.84 13.84
CA PHE A 51 8.96 -22.59 12.56
C PHE A 51 8.02 -21.91 11.55
N GLY A 52 6.77 -22.36 11.46
CA GLY A 52 5.75 -21.75 10.60
C GLY A 52 5.49 -20.29 10.97
N VAL A 53 5.36 -19.97 12.27
CA VAL A 53 5.18 -18.60 12.76
C VAL A 53 6.41 -17.75 12.46
N ALA A 54 7.61 -18.25 12.72
CA ALA A 54 8.86 -17.54 12.43
C ALA A 54 8.99 -17.23 10.92
N PHE A 55 8.66 -18.20 10.07
CA PHE A 55 8.64 -18.03 8.62
C PHE A 55 7.61 -16.99 8.17
N ALA A 56 6.37 -17.06 8.69
CA ALA A 56 5.32 -16.10 8.39
C ALA A 56 5.70 -14.68 8.83
N CYS A 57 6.34 -14.52 9.99
CA CYS A 57 6.89 -13.25 10.46
C CYS A 57 7.95 -12.71 9.50
N ALA A 58 8.87 -13.56 9.01
CA ALA A 58 9.88 -13.14 8.04
C ALA A 58 9.24 -12.62 6.74
N VAL A 59 8.25 -13.34 6.20
CA VAL A 59 7.49 -12.91 5.01
C VAL A 59 6.76 -11.59 5.26
N GLY A 60 6.10 -11.44 6.41
CA GLY A 60 5.42 -10.21 6.80
C GLY A 60 6.36 -9.01 6.93
N ILE A 61 7.59 -9.20 7.40
CA ILE A 61 8.62 -8.16 7.44
C ILE A 61 9.01 -7.75 6.02
N ILE A 62 9.24 -8.70 5.11
CA ILE A 62 9.59 -8.43 3.71
C ILE A 62 8.49 -7.63 3.02
N ASP A 63 7.22 -8.03 3.17
CA ASP A 63 6.09 -7.31 2.59
C ASP A 63 5.88 -5.94 3.23
N GLY A 64 6.10 -5.82 4.54
CA GLY A 64 6.11 -4.55 5.26
C GLY A 64 7.17 -3.57 4.72
N ILE A 65 8.36 -4.08 4.38
CA ILE A 65 9.44 -3.29 3.77
C ILE A 65 9.04 -2.84 2.35
N LYS A 66 8.52 -3.75 1.52
CA LYS A 66 8.00 -3.42 0.18
C LYS A 66 6.91 -2.34 0.24
N MET A 67 5.98 -2.46 1.19
CA MET A 67 4.92 -1.47 1.41
C MET A 67 5.48 -0.09 1.78
N ARG A 68 6.53 -0.02 2.61
CA ARG A 68 7.20 1.25 2.95
C ARG A 68 7.91 1.88 1.76
N ILE A 69 8.53 1.06 0.90
CA ILE A 69 9.17 1.53 -0.34
C ILE A 69 8.12 2.05 -1.31
N ALA A 70 7.02 1.31 -1.53
CA ALA A 70 5.90 1.73 -2.36
C ALA A 70 5.33 3.08 -1.88
N ASN A 71 5.19 3.28 -0.58
CA ASN A 71 4.71 4.55 -0.01
C ASN A 71 5.64 5.74 -0.32
N ARG A 72 6.97 5.52 -0.31
CA ARG A 72 7.95 6.57 -0.67
C ARG A 72 7.92 6.88 -2.17
N VAL A 73 7.75 5.86 -3.01
CA VAL A 73 7.63 6.04 -4.47
C VAL A 73 6.33 6.77 -4.81
N LEU A 74 5.22 6.38 -4.17
CA LEU A 74 3.92 7.02 -4.39
C LEU A 74 3.93 8.50 -3.99
N ARG A 75 4.55 8.85 -2.86
CA ARG A 75 4.74 10.26 -2.47
C ARG A 75 5.58 11.05 -3.46
N LYS A 76 6.62 10.44 -4.05
CA LYS A 76 7.42 11.09 -5.10
C LYS A 76 6.62 11.30 -6.39
N GLN A 77 5.74 10.37 -6.73
CA GLN A 77 4.87 10.52 -7.90
C GLN A 77 3.83 11.62 -7.70
N VAL A 78 3.20 11.70 -6.53
CA VAL A 78 2.27 12.79 -6.18
C VAL A 78 2.95 14.15 -6.30
N ARG A 79 4.15 14.29 -5.70
CA ARG A 79 4.89 15.55 -5.74
C ARG A 79 5.27 15.99 -7.15
N ARG A 80 5.68 15.04 -8.02
CA ARG A 80 5.98 15.34 -9.43
C ARG A 80 4.75 15.77 -10.20
N LEU A 81 3.61 15.11 -9.98
CA LEU A 81 2.35 15.50 -10.61
C LEU A 81 1.89 16.89 -10.17
N GLU A 82 2.04 17.23 -8.88
CA GLU A 82 1.75 18.59 -8.39
C GLU A 82 2.64 19.64 -9.06
N GLU A 83 3.94 19.39 -9.14
CA GLU A 83 4.89 20.29 -9.81
C GLU A 83 4.56 20.46 -11.30
N ASP A 84 4.15 19.39 -12.00
CA ASP A 84 3.72 19.46 -13.39
C ASP A 84 2.42 20.28 -13.55
N VAL A 85 1.44 20.10 -12.66
CA VAL A 85 0.20 20.88 -12.66
C VAL A 85 0.48 22.37 -12.42
N ASP A 86 1.35 22.70 -11.47
CA ASP A 86 1.68 24.09 -11.16
C ASP A 86 2.46 24.76 -12.31
N THR A 87 3.37 24.04 -12.95
CA THR A 87 4.07 24.57 -14.14
C THR A 87 3.12 24.77 -15.33
N LEU A 88 2.16 23.87 -15.54
CA LEU A 88 1.10 24.02 -16.54
C LEU A 88 0.21 25.23 -16.23
N ARG A 89 -0.20 25.41 -14.96
CA ARG A 89 -0.97 26.59 -14.53
C ARG A 89 -0.20 27.89 -14.72
N LEU A 90 1.09 27.93 -14.39
CA LEU A 90 1.94 29.10 -14.60
C LEU A 90 2.11 29.43 -16.08
N ARG A 91 2.22 28.41 -16.94
CA ARG A 91 2.27 28.59 -18.40
C ARG A 91 0.93 29.11 -18.94
N LEU A 92 -0.19 28.59 -18.46
CA LEU A 92 -1.52 29.03 -18.84
C LEU A 92 -1.76 30.49 -18.43
N ALA A 93 -1.46 30.85 -17.18
CA ALA A 93 -1.55 32.23 -16.68
C ALA A 93 -0.60 33.19 -17.43
N ARG A 94 0.55 32.70 -17.91
CA ARG A 94 1.46 33.49 -18.77
C ARG A 94 0.92 33.64 -20.21
N HIS A 95 0.11 32.70 -20.70
CA HIS A 95 -0.54 32.76 -22.01
C HIS A 95 -1.92 33.42 -21.98
N GLU A 96 -2.37 33.90 -20.82
CA GLU A 96 -3.58 34.70 -20.67
C GLU A 96 -3.20 36.19 -20.44
N PRO A 97 -2.69 36.92 -21.47
CA PRO A 97 -2.63 38.37 -21.39
C PRO A 97 -4.04 38.92 -21.59
N SER A 98 -4.55 39.50 -20.50
CA SER A 98 -5.60 40.52 -20.43
C SER A 98 -6.99 40.17 -20.99
N PRO A 99 -8.06 40.31 -20.17
CA PRO A 99 -9.40 40.43 -20.72
C PRO A 99 -9.43 41.66 -21.62
N GLU A 100 -10.00 41.47 -22.80
CA GLU A 100 -10.37 42.48 -23.78
C GLU A 100 -10.96 43.73 -23.09
N PRO A 101 -10.41 44.94 -23.30
CA PRO A 101 -11.01 46.16 -22.78
C PRO A 101 -12.23 46.52 -23.64
N ALA A 102 -13.33 45.81 -23.46
CA ALA A 102 -14.64 46.21 -23.94
C ALA A 102 -15.25 47.28 -23.03
N ALA A 103 -14.59 48.43 -22.87
CA ALA A 103 -15.19 49.66 -22.30
C ALA A 103 -14.17 50.82 -22.27
N ALA A 104 -14.02 51.55 -23.37
CA ALA A 104 -13.60 52.95 -23.30
C ALA A 104 -13.87 53.67 -24.62
N HIS A 105 -15.06 54.29 -24.69
CA HIS A 105 -15.29 55.59 -25.31
C HIS A 105 -14.36 56.04 -26.45
N GLU A 106 -14.80 55.85 -27.69
CA GLU A 106 -14.44 56.74 -28.80
C GLU A 106 -15.67 57.59 -29.16
N GLY A 107 -15.95 58.54 -28.27
CA GLY A 107 -16.80 59.69 -28.54
C GLY A 107 -15.93 60.92 -28.74
N ALA A 108 -15.63 61.25 -29.99
CA ALA A 108 -15.14 62.54 -30.53
C ALA A 108 -14.56 62.23 -31.93
N ALA A 109 -14.87 62.87 -33.05
CA ALA A 109 -15.55 64.12 -33.30
C ALA A 109 -16.13 64.03 -34.72
N TRP A 110 -17.44 64.12 -34.85
CA TRP A 110 -18.09 64.41 -36.13
C TRP A 110 -18.19 65.93 -36.24
N SER A 111 -17.32 66.54 -37.04
CA SER A 111 -17.44 67.94 -37.46
C SER A 111 -18.49 68.04 -38.57
N GLU A 112 -19.68 68.54 -38.25
CA GLU A 112 -20.67 68.97 -39.25
C GLU A 112 -20.23 70.28 -39.92
N PRO A 113 -20.45 70.44 -41.24
CA PRO A 113 -20.22 71.71 -41.94
C PRO A 113 -21.42 72.67 -41.75
N PRO A 114 -21.22 74.00 -41.89
CA PRO A 114 -22.27 75.00 -41.64
C PRO A 114 -23.03 75.36 -42.92
N VAL A 115 -24.37 75.36 -42.87
CA VAL A 115 -25.30 76.11 -43.77
C VAL A 115 -26.65 76.22 -43.02
N PRO A 116 -27.45 77.31 -43.11
CA PRO A 116 -27.42 78.47 -44.02
C PRO A 116 -27.03 79.82 -43.39
#